data_AF-A0A7X8F4L5-F1
#
_entry.id   AF-A0A7X8F4L5-F1
#
_cell.length_a   1.000
_cell.length_b   1.000
_cell.length_c   1.000
_cell.angle_alpha   90.00
_cell.angle_beta   90.00
_cell.angle_gamma   90.00
#
_symmetry.space_group_name_H-M   'P 1'
#
loop_
_entity.id
_entity.type
_entity.pdbx_description
1 polymer ?
#
loop_
_entity_poly.entity_id
_entity_poly.type
_entity_poly.pdbx_seq_one_letter_code
_entity_poly.pdbx_strand_id
1 'polypeptide(L)' 'MDSRLNEFYDKLRQLLSDVQGAPYPATINNELYDIWYEHIQSATIDCFEYLNENFPQEAEDISRTLDRTL' A
#
# COMPACT_ATOMS: atom_id res chain seq x y z
N MET A 1 19.45 -12.98 0.29
CA MET A 1 18.29 -12.17 0.68
C MET A 1 17.06 -13.04 0.48
N ASP A 2 16.14 -13.11 1.44
CA ASP A 2 14.92 -13.93 1.32
C ASP A 2 14.10 -13.43 0.11
N SER A 3 13.74 -14.35 -0.80
CA SER A 3 13.04 -14.00 -2.05
C SER A 3 11.69 -13.33 -1.79
N ARG A 4 10.99 -13.74 -0.73
CA ARG A 4 9.70 -13.15 -0.35
C ARG A 4 9.85 -11.72 0.14
N LEU A 5 10.97 -11.46 0.81
CA LEU A 5 11.28 -10.15 1.35
C LEU A 5 11.62 -9.16 0.22
N ASN A 6 12.29 -9.62 -0.84
CA ASN A 6 12.52 -8.82 -2.05
C ASN A 6 11.20 -8.47 -2.77
N GLU A 7 10.33 -9.45 -2.94
CA GLU A 7 9.03 -9.23 -3.59
C GLU A 7 8.14 -8.28 -2.78
N PHE A 8 8.17 -8.41 -1.44
CA PHE A 8 7.50 -7.45 -0.57
C PHE A 8 8.09 -6.05 -0.68
N TYR A 9 9.41 -5.90 -0.76
CA TYR A 9 10.05 -4.61 -1.00
C TYR A 9 9.63 -3.97 -2.33
N ASP A 10 9.47 -4.77 -3.39
CA ASP A 10 9.05 -4.24 -4.69
C ASP A 10 7.58 -3.79 -4.66
N LYS A 11 6.69 -4.54 -3.99
CA LYS A 11 5.30 -4.12 -3.74
C LYS A 11 5.23 -2.82 -2.92
N LEU A 12 6.05 -2.70 -1.88
CA LEU A 12 6.14 -1.48 -1.07
C LEU A 12 6.67 -0.28 -1.87
N ARG A 13 7.67 -0.48 -2.74
CA ARG A 13 8.17 0.58 -3.62
C ARG A 13 7.09 1.07 -4.58
N GLN A 14 6.33 0.16 -5.17
CA GLN A 14 5.22 0.51 -6.05
C GLN A 14 4.19 1.36 -5.29
N LEU A 15 3.75 0.87 -4.13
CA LEU A 15 2.80 1.61 -3.28
C LEU A 15 3.30 3.01 -2.92
N LEU A 16 4.56 3.15 -2.50
CA LEU A 16 5.15 4.45 -2.17
C LEU A 16 5.19 5.39 -3.39
N SER A 17 5.55 4.88 -4.56
CA SER A 17 5.55 5.63 -5.81
C SER A 17 4.15 6.13 -6.15
N ASP A 18 3.13 5.29 -5.97
CA ASP A 18 1.75 5.64 -6.25
C ASP A 18 1.24 6.71 -5.27
N VAL A 19 1.58 6.63 -3.98
CA VAL A 19 1.27 7.71 -3.00
C VAL A 19 1.96 9.03 -3.38
N GLN A 20 3.24 8.98 -3.78
CA GLN A 20 3.98 10.19 -4.16
C GLN A 20 3.46 10.83 -5.46
N GLY A 21 2.89 10.02 -6.36
CA GLY A 21 2.26 10.47 -7.60
C GLY A 21 0.87 11.08 -7.41
N ALA A 22 0.37 11.22 -6.18
CA ALA A 22 -0.98 11.68 -5.89
C ALA A 22 -1.29 13.03 -6.57
N PRO A 23 -2.33 13.09 -7.42
CA PRO A 23 -2.81 14.35 -7.97
C PRO A 23 -3.36 15.23 -6.83
N TYR A 24 -2.99 16.50 -6.80
CA TYR A 24 -3.44 17.40 -5.74
C TYR A 24 -4.96 17.63 -5.84
N PRO A 25 -5.76 17.37 -4.78
CA PRO A 25 -7.23 17.24 -4.87
C PRO A 25 -7.97 18.48 -5.39
N ALA A 26 -7.32 19.65 -5.35
CA ALA A 26 -7.90 20.92 -5.80
C ALA A 26 -7.41 21.40 -7.19
N THR A 27 -6.47 20.68 -7.81
CA THR A 27 -5.72 21.20 -8.98
C THR A 27 -5.94 20.36 -10.24
N ILE A 28 -6.51 19.18 -10.11
CA ILE A 28 -6.69 18.20 -11.19
C ILE A 28 -8.18 17.80 -11.22
N ASN A 29 -8.73 17.62 -12.42
CA ASN A 29 -10.10 17.18 -12.66
C ASN A 29 -10.43 15.94 -11.80
N ASN A 30 -11.59 15.92 -11.12
CA ASN A 30 -11.97 14.88 -10.15
C ASN A 30 -11.75 13.45 -10.70
N GLU A 31 -11.99 13.24 -11.99
CA GLU A 31 -11.79 11.96 -12.68
C GLU A 31 -10.36 11.39 -12.55
N LEU A 32 -9.32 12.22 -12.64
CA LEU A 32 -7.94 11.75 -12.50
C LEU A 32 -7.58 11.43 -11.04
N TYR A 33 -8.19 12.15 -10.09
CA TYR A 33 -8.07 11.82 -8.68
C TYR A 33 -8.78 10.50 -8.37
N ASP A 34 -9.97 10.27 -8.94
CA ASP A 34 -10.72 9.03 -8.79
C ASP A 34 -9.93 7.83 -9.37
N ILE A 35 -9.37 7.96 -10.58
CA ILE A 35 -8.51 6.94 -11.19
C ILE A 35 -7.29 6.63 -10.31
N TRP A 36 -6.62 7.67 -9.80
CA TRP A 36 -5.50 7.49 -8.89
C TRP A 36 -5.93 6.80 -7.59
N TYR A 37 -7.08 7.19 -7.04
CA TYR A 37 -7.61 6.66 -5.79
C TYR A 37 -8.00 5.18 -5.90
N GLU A 38 -8.55 4.76 -7.03
CA GLU A 38 -8.80 3.35 -7.33
C GLU A 38 -7.49 2.56 -7.46
N HIS A 39 -6.49 3.14 -8.15
CA HIS A 39 -5.20 2.49 -8.33
C HIS A 39 -4.47 2.26 -7.00
N ILE A 40 -4.42 3.29 -6.14
CA ILE A 40 -3.73 3.19 -4.86
C ILE A 40 -4.42 2.21 -3.91
N GLN A 41 -5.75 2.12 -3.93
CA GLN A 41 -6.48 1.12 -3.17
C GLN A 41 -6.09 -0.30 -3.59
N SER A 42 -6.08 -0.58 -4.89
CA SER A 42 -5.69 -1.90 -5.40
C SER A 42 -4.25 -2.25 -5.01
N ALA A 43 -3.30 -1.33 -5.20
CA ALA A 43 -1.90 -1.55 -4.84
C ALA A 43 -1.72 -1.77 -3.32
N THR A 44 -2.52 -1.08 -2.51
CA THR A 44 -2.53 -1.23 -1.05
C THR A 44 -3.03 -2.61 -0.65
N ILE A 45 -4.17 -3.05 -1.20
CA ILE A 45 -4.75 -4.37 -0.93
C ILE A 45 -3.75 -5.47 -1.29
N ASP A 46 -3.20 -5.45 -2.50
CA ASP A 46 -2.21 -6.44 -2.97
C ASP A 46 -0.98 -6.53 -2.07
N CYS A 47 -0.56 -5.40 -1.47
CA CYS A 47 0.59 -5.36 -0.57
C CYS A 47 0.26 -5.98 0.78
N PHE A 48 -0.91 -5.67 1.35
CA PHE A 48 -1.34 -6.23 2.63
C PHE A 48 -1.74 -7.71 2.54
N GLU A 49 -2.35 -8.15 1.44
CA GLU A 49 -2.60 -9.57 1.19
C GLU A 49 -1.29 -10.34 1.14
N TYR A 50 -0.30 -9.84 0.38
CA TYR A 50 1.01 -10.48 0.34
C TYR A 50 1.69 -10.52 1.70
N LEU A 51 1.60 -9.44 2.50
CA LEU A 51 2.10 -9.40 3.87
C LEU A 51 1.44 -10.49 4.72
N ASN A 52 0.10 -10.57 4.71
CA ASN A 52 -0.65 -11.54 5.50
C ASN A 52 -0.31 -13.00 5.14
N GLU A 53 -0.12 -13.28 3.85
CA GLU A 53 0.20 -14.63 3.35
C GLU A 53 1.64 -15.07 3.65
N ASN A 54 2.59 -14.13 3.62
CA ASN A 54 4.02 -14.45 3.65
C ASN A 54 4.72 -14.09 4.97
N PHE A 55 4.16 -13.16 5.74
CA PHE A 55 4.72 -12.57 6.96
C PHE A 55 3.63 -12.41 8.04
N PRO A 56 2.99 -13.50 8.49
CA PRO A 56 1.81 -13.44 9.35
C PRO A 56 2.08 -12.88 10.76
N GLN A 57 3.31 -13.02 11.29
CA GLN A 57 3.67 -12.41 12.58
C GLN A 57 3.77 -10.89 12.45
N GLU A 58 4.45 -10.41 11.41
CA GLU A 58 4.61 -8.99 11.12
C GLU A 58 3.26 -8.33 10.81
N ALA A 59 2.38 -9.03 10.09
CA ALA A 59 1.00 -8.61 9.88
C ALA A 59 0.24 -8.40 11.20
N GLU A 60 0.34 -9.36 12.13
CA GLU A 60 -0.33 -9.26 13.43
C GLU A 60 0.21 -8.08 14.26
N ASP A 61 1.53 -7.87 14.26
CA ASP A 61 2.16 -6.76 14.99
C ASP A 61 1.80 -5.39 14.41
N ILE A 62 1.71 -5.28 13.07
CA ILE A 62 1.24 -4.07 12.40
C ILE A 62 -0.23 -3.80 12.75
N SER A 63 -1.10 -4.82 12.67
CA SER A 63 -2.52 -4.69 13.02
C SER A 63 -2.72 -4.19 14.45
N ARG A 64 -2.02 -4.78 15.43
CA ARG A 64 -2.03 -4.32 16.83
C ARG A 64 -1.55 -2.88 17.00
N THR A 65 -0.65 -2.42 16.13
CA THR A 65 -0.14 -1.04 16.18
C THR A 65 -1.16 -0.06 15.61
N LEU A 66 -1.83 -0.42 14.50
CA LEU A 66 -2.89 0.39 13.90
C LEU A 66 -4.08 0.55 14.86
N ASP A 67 -4.52 -0.52 15.52
CA ASP A 67 -5.61 -0.49 16.52
C ASP A 67 -5.31 0.41 17.74
N ARG A 68 -4.03 0.69 18.01
CA ARG A 68 -3.63 1.60 19.10
C ARG A 68 -3.58 3.06 18.68
N THR A 69 -3.58 3.33 17.38
CA THR A 69 -3.29 4.66 16.82
C THR A 69 -4.52 5.29 16.15
N LEU A 70 -5.53 4.47 15.80
CA LEU A 70 -6.85 4.87 15.30
C LEU A 70 -7.91 4.81 16.40
#